data_AF-A0A7Y3K4V2-F1
#
_entry.id   AF-A0A7Y3K4V2-F1
#
_cell.length_a   1.000
_cell.length_b   1.000
_cell.length_c   1.000
_cell.angle_alpha   90.00
_cell.angle_beta   90.00
_cell.angle_gamma   90.00
#
_symmetry.space_group_name_H-M   'P 1'
#
loop_
_entity.id
_entity.type
_entity.pdbx_description
1 polymer ?
#
loop_
_entity_poly.entity_id
_entity_poly.type
_entity_poly.pdbx_seq_one_letter_code
_entity_poly.pdbx_strand_id
1 'polypeptide(L)'
;MSDAATLSPGNIAAAVRRVLGKQSIVDMHTHLYPPGFGTPLGGKGGVGDPDGLLLWGVDELVTYHYLVAELFRVTPPGRPSYEEFWRMSKCDQADLIWRELFVDRTPLSEACRGVLQTLKSLGLDPNEKSLAGYRKYFAEQTPGGYIDKVMALANVS
;
A
#
# COMPACT_ATOMS: atom_id res chain seq x y z
N MET A 1 11.00 -34.11 14.29
CA MET A 1 10.40 -34.00 15.63
C MET A 1 11.00 -32.76 16.27
N SER A 2 10.30 -31.61 16.30
CA SER A 2 10.87 -30.39 16.91
C SER A 2 10.55 -30.36 18.40
N ASP A 3 11.57 -30.11 19.22
CA ASP A 3 11.45 -29.76 20.63
C ASP A 3 10.41 -28.64 20.81
N ALA A 4 9.22 -29.01 21.27
CA ALA A 4 8.27 -28.05 21.79
C ALA A 4 8.83 -27.59 23.15
N ALA A 5 9.66 -26.54 23.12
CA ALA A 5 10.13 -25.89 24.33
C ALA A 5 8.94 -25.64 25.27
N THR A 6 9.01 -26.19 26.48
CA THR A 6 7.93 -26.10 27.47
C THR A 6 7.53 -24.64 27.65
N LEU A 7 6.24 -24.35 27.43
CA LEU A 7 5.72 -23.00 27.61
C LEU A 7 5.73 -22.64 29.10
N SER A 8 6.17 -21.43 29.39
CA SER A 8 6.16 -20.83 30.72
C SER A 8 5.68 -19.38 30.62
N PRO A 9 5.15 -18.77 31.70
CA PRO A 9 4.68 -17.38 31.64
C PRO A 9 5.69 -16.39 31.06
N GLY A 10 7.00 -16.60 31.29
CA GLY A 10 8.06 -15.74 30.77
C GLY A 10 8.34 -15.89 29.27
N ASN A 11 7.92 -16.99 28.62
CA ASN A 11 8.22 -17.25 27.21
C ASN A 11 7.00 -17.25 26.27
N ILE A 12 5.77 -17.19 26.81
CA ILE A 12 4.53 -17.23 26.02
C ILE A 12 4.51 -16.11 24.95
N ALA A 13 4.82 -14.87 25.30
CA ALA A 13 4.78 -13.76 24.35
C ALA A 13 5.76 -13.96 23.17
N ALA A 14 6.96 -14.48 23.44
CA ALA A 14 7.94 -14.79 22.40
C ALA A 14 7.49 -15.98 21.54
N ALA A 15 6.94 -17.02 22.16
CA ALA A 15 6.40 -18.18 21.46
C ALA A 15 5.25 -17.80 20.53
N VAL A 16 4.30 -16.99 21.00
CA VAL A 16 3.16 -16.50 20.21
C VAL A 16 3.64 -15.67 19.02
N ARG A 17 4.52 -14.67 19.22
CA ARG A 17 5.06 -13.86 18.12
C ARG A 17 5.77 -14.71 17.06
N ARG A 18 6.54 -15.72 17.50
CA ARG A 18 7.23 -16.64 16.59
C ARG A 18 6.26 -17.51 15.79
N VAL A 19 5.22 -18.04 16.42
CA VAL A 19 4.24 -18.89 15.75
C VAL A 19 3.41 -18.06 14.76
N LEU A 20 2.87 -16.92 15.20
CA LEU A 20 2.10 -16.03 14.33
C LEU A 20 2.93 -15.47 13.18
N GLY A 21 4.19 -15.09 13.42
CA GLY A 21 5.08 -14.60 12.37
C GLY A 21 5.48 -15.66 11.33
N LYS A 22 5.27 -16.95 11.60
CA LYS A 22 5.52 -18.05 10.65
C LYS A 22 4.25 -18.58 9.99
N GLN A 23 3.09 -18.33 10.59
CA GLN A 23 1.83 -18.84 10.09
C GLN A 23 1.47 -18.11 8.79
N SER A 24 1.36 -18.86 7.70
CA SER A 24 0.89 -18.30 6.44
C SER A 24 -0.59 -17.91 6.56
N ILE A 25 -0.94 -16.78 5.94
CA ILE A 25 -2.23 -16.13 6.02
C ILE A 25 -3.05 -16.52 4.79
N VAL A 26 -4.27 -17.00 5.03
CA VAL A 26 -5.29 -17.09 4.00
C VAL A 26 -6.16 -15.85 4.12
N ASP A 27 -6.01 -14.91 3.18
CA ASP A 27 -6.87 -13.75 3.10
C ASP A 27 -8.16 -14.10 2.38
N MET A 28 -9.16 -14.48 3.18
CA MET A 28 -10.43 -15.02 2.66
C MET A 28 -11.31 -13.98 1.95
N HIS A 29 -10.98 -12.68 2.06
CA HIS A 29 -11.78 -11.63 1.44
C HIS A 29 -10.92 -10.42 1.04
N THR A 30 -10.70 -10.28 -0.25
CA THR A 30 -10.00 -9.14 -0.83
C THR A 30 -10.76 -8.58 -2.03
N HIS A 31 -10.41 -7.36 -2.42
CA HIS A 31 -10.77 -6.78 -3.71
C HIS A 31 -9.55 -6.76 -4.64
N LEU A 32 -8.73 -7.81 -4.59
CA LEU A 32 -7.54 -7.97 -5.42
C LEU A 32 -7.80 -8.97 -6.54
N TYR A 33 -7.12 -8.78 -7.67
CA TYR A 33 -7.27 -9.61 -8.86
C TYR A 33 -5.90 -10.08 -9.37
N PRO A 34 -5.82 -11.24 -10.03
CA PRO A 34 -4.57 -11.74 -10.59
C PRO A 34 -4.09 -10.86 -11.77
N PRO A 35 -2.79 -10.87 -12.13
CA PRO A 35 -2.25 -10.08 -13.24
C PRO A 35 -2.97 -10.28 -14.58
N GLY A 36 -3.56 -11.46 -14.82
CA GLY A 36 -4.29 -11.77 -16.04
C GLY A 36 -5.58 -10.94 -16.23
N PHE A 37 -6.04 -10.20 -15.22
CA PHE A 37 -7.22 -9.36 -15.27
C PHE A 37 -6.90 -7.90 -15.66
N GLY A 38 -5.68 -7.64 -16.14
CA GLY A 38 -5.24 -6.31 -16.55
C GLY A 38 -4.89 -5.40 -15.37
N THR A 39 -4.13 -4.34 -15.64
CA THR A 39 -3.74 -3.35 -14.63
C THR A 39 -3.49 -1.97 -15.26
N PRO A 40 -3.91 -0.86 -14.62
CA PRO A 40 -3.60 0.48 -15.12
C PRO A 40 -2.10 0.79 -15.14
N LEU A 41 -1.32 0.20 -14.23
CA LEU A 41 0.12 0.36 -14.16
C LEU A 41 0.81 -0.87 -14.78
N GLY A 42 1.22 -0.75 -16.05
CA GLY A 42 1.90 -1.84 -16.78
C GLY A 42 3.31 -2.19 -16.25
N GLY A 43 3.93 -1.29 -15.48
CA GLY A 43 5.27 -1.48 -14.95
C GLY A 43 6.35 -1.62 -16.03
N LYS A 44 7.44 -2.33 -15.71
CA LYS A 44 8.61 -2.48 -16.58
C LYS A 44 8.29 -3.30 -17.82
N GLY A 45 8.31 -2.64 -18.98
CA GLY A 45 8.12 -3.27 -20.28
C GLY A 45 6.68 -3.72 -20.56
N GLY A 46 5.73 -3.39 -19.68
CA GLY A 46 4.31 -3.65 -19.88
C GLY A 46 3.56 -2.41 -20.34
N VAL A 47 2.44 -2.61 -21.02
CA VAL A 47 1.47 -1.55 -21.37
C VAL A 47 0.38 -1.59 -20.31
N GLY A 48 0.01 -0.42 -19.78
CA GLY A 48 -1.12 -0.29 -18.85
C GLY A 48 -2.46 -0.51 -19.57
N ASP A 49 -3.37 -1.18 -18.88
CA ASP A 49 -4.78 -1.33 -19.23
C ASP A 49 -5.62 -0.43 -18.30
N PRO A 50 -6.14 0.71 -18.80
CA PRO A 50 -6.94 1.64 -18.00
C PRO A 50 -8.17 1.00 -17.34
N ASP A 51 -8.71 -0.08 -17.91
CA ASP A 51 -9.87 -0.80 -17.41
C ASP A 51 -9.48 -2.03 -16.57
N GLY A 52 -8.17 -2.25 -16.36
CA GLY A 52 -7.62 -3.39 -15.65
C GLY A 52 -7.99 -3.40 -14.17
N LEU A 53 -8.25 -4.59 -13.62
CA LEU A 53 -8.77 -4.74 -12.25
C LEU A 53 -7.69 -4.88 -11.17
N LEU A 54 -6.44 -5.21 -11.54
CA LEU A 54 -5.33 -5.25 -10.60
C LEU A 54 -4.83 -3.83 -10.33
N LEU A 55 -5.22 -3.25 -9.20
CA LEU A 55 -4.70 -1.98 -8.71
C LEU A 55 -3.44 -2.20 -7.87
N TRP A 56 -2.35 -1.54 -8.25
CA TRP A 56 -1.08 -1.57 -7.53
C TRP A 56 -0.26 -0.31 -7.87
N GLY A 57 0.83 -0.11 -7.15
CA GLY A 57 1.65 1.10 -7.27
C GLY A 57 1.35 2.13 -6.18
N VAL A 58 2.26 3.10 -6.03
CA VAL A 58 2.15 4.11 -4.97
C VAL A 58 0.93 5.00 -5.15
N ASP A 59 0.56 5.34 -6.39
CA ASP A 59 -0.56 6.25 -6.63
C ASP A 59 -1.91 5.60 -6.28
N GLU A 60 -2.10 4.30 -6.56
CA GLU A 60 -3.30 3.56 -6.13
C GLU A 60 -3.34 3.38 -4.60
N LEU A 61 -2.17 3.14 -3.98
CA LEU A 61 -2.07 3.03 -2.53
C LEU A 61 -2.47 4.34 -1.83
N VAL A 62 -2.01 5.49 -2.35
CA VAL A 62 -2.27 6.81 -1.77
C VAL A 62 -3.67 7.33 -2.12
N THR A 63 -4.24 6.93 -3.26
CA THR A 63 -5.61 7.32 -3.64
C THR A 63 -6.69 6.33 -3.20
N TYR A 64 -6.35 5.42 -2.28
CA TYR A 64 -7.33 4.56 -1.63
C TYR A 64 -8.42 5.39 -0.96
N HIS A 65 -9.68 4.95 -1.06
CA HIS A 65 -10.84 5.79 -0.73
C HIS A 65 -10.89 6.25 0.74
N TYR A 66 -10.20 5.57 1.67
CA TYR A 66 -10.03 6.04 3.05
C TYR A 66 -9.25 7.35 3.09
N LEU A 67 -8.16 7.45 2.34
CA LEU A 67 -7.32 8.65 2.25
C LEU A 67 -8.02 9.78 1.49
N VAL A 68 -8.81 9.44 0.47
CA VAL A 68 -9.69 10.42 -0.20
C VAL A 68 -10.68 11.02 0.80
N ALA A 69 -11.31 10.19 1.64
CA ALA A 69 -12.21 10.68 2.68
C ALA A 69 -11.49 11.55 3.72
N GLU A 70 -10.28 11.18 4.14
CA GLU A 70 -9.46 11.96 5.08
C GLU A 70 -9.03 13.31 4.49
N LEU A 71 -8.63 13.34 3.22
CA LEU A 71 -8.27 14.56 2.50
C LEU A 71 -9.39 15.61 2.62
N PHE A 72 -10.63 15.24 2.27
CA PHE A 72 -11.77 16.15 2.30
C PHE A 72 -12.16 16.64 3.71
N ARG A 73 -11.61 16.04 4.77
CA ARG A 73 -11.80 16.52 6.15
C ARG A 73 -10.79 17.60 6.54
N VAL A 74 -9.64 17.65 5.88
CA VAL A 74 -8.55 18.56 6.24
C VAL A 74 -8.35 19.70 5.25
N THR A 75 -8.82 19.53 4.00
CA THR A 75 -8.82 20.58 3.00
C THR A 75 -9.90 21.62 3.30
N PRO A 76 -9.65 22.92 3.05
CA PRO A 76 -10.68 23.94 3.16
C PRO A 76 -11.92 23.59 2.32
N PRO A 77 -13.14 23.91 2.80
CA PRO A 77 -14.36 23.67 2.04
C PRO A 77 -14.26 24.22 0.61
N GLY A 78 -14.48 23.34 -0.38
CA GLY A 78 -14.42 23.70 -1.79
C GLY A 78 -13.02 23.85 -2.40
N ARG A 79 -11.95 23.41 -1.74
CA ARG A 79 -10.57 23.49 -2.28
C ARG A 79 -9.72 22.23 -2.05
N PRO A 80 -9.61 21.32 -3.04
CA PRO A 80 -10.44 21.29 -4.25
C PRO A 80 -11.89 20.95 -3.90
N SER A 81 -12.82 21.38 -4.74
CA SER A 81 -14.16 20.81 -4.74
C SER A 81 -14.11 19.32 -5.08
N TYR A 82 -15.17 18.59 -4.74
CA TYR A 82 -15.29 17.18 -5.09
C TYR A 82 -15.14 16.94 -6.59
N GLU A 83 -15.77 17.77 -7.42
CA GLU A 83 -15.64 17.66 -8.88
C GLU A 83 -14.23 17.95 -9.38
N GLU A 84 -13.55 18.96 -8.83
CA GLU A 84 -12.17 19.27 -9.23
C GLU A 84 -11.23 18.12 -8.90
N PHE A 85 -11.39 17.49 -7.73
CA PHE A 85 -10.60 16.31 -7.35
C PHE A 85 -10.80 15.16 -8.36
N TRP A 86 -12.03 14.87 -8.78
CA TRP A 86 -12.28 13.79 -9.73
C TRP A 86 -11.93 14.11 -11.19
N ARG A 87 -11.68 15.38 -11.52
CA ARG A 87 -11.11 15.78 -12.82
C ARG A 87 -9.59 15.70 -12.88
N MET A 88 -8.92 15.63 -11.72
CA MET A 88 -7.47 15.48 -11.63
C MET A 88 -7.02 14.13 -12.19
N SER A 89 -5.78 14.08 -12.70
CA SER A 89 -5.16 12.79 -12.98
C SER A 89 -4.91 12.02 -11.67
N LYS A 90 -4.76 10.70 -11.77
CA LYS A 90 -4.43 9.85 -10.62
C LYS A 90 -3.14 10.31 -9.91
N CYS A 91 -2.13 10.73 -10.66
CA CYS A 91 -0.89 11.29 -10.12
C CYS A 91 -1.13 12.59 -9.34
N ASP A 92 -1.94 13.50 -9.87
CA ASP A 92 -2.26 14.77 -9.21
C ASP A 92 -3.08 14.55 -7.93
N GLN A 93 -4.01 13.59 -7.94
CA GLN A 93 -4.75 13.17 -6.73
C GLN A 93 -3.79 12.63 -5.67
N ALA A 94 -2.87 11.74 -6.06
CA ALA A 94 -1.89 11.16 -5.15
C ALA A 94 -0.94 12.23 -4.57
N ASP A 95 -0.49 13.17 -5.41
CA ASP A 95 0.39 14.27 -4.97
C ASP A 95 -0.33 15.21 -3.99
N LEU A 96 -1.60 15.52 -4.24
CA LEU A 96 -2.43 16.29 -3.32
C LEU A 96 -2.60 15.58 -1.97
N ILE A 97 -2.97 14.30 -1.98
CA ILE A 97 -3.16 13.51 -0.75
C ILE A 97 -1.83 13.40 0.02
N TRP A 98 -0.72 13.12 -0.68
CA TRP A 98 0.59 13.02 -0.06
C TRP A 98 0.98 14.32 0.65
N ARG A 99 0.83 15.45 -0.05
CA ARG A 99 1.09 16.77 0.53
C ARG A 99 0.24 17.01 1.78
N GLU A 100 -1.08 16.88 1.67
CA GLU A 100 -2.00 17.28 2.75
C GLU A 100 -1.95 16.34 3.97
N LEU A 101 -1.78 15.03 3.75
CA LEU A 101 -1.91 14.03 4.83
C LEU A 101 -0.57 13.52 5.37
N PHE A 102 0.54 13.66 4.62
CA PHE A 102 1.83 13.10 5.00
C PHE A 102 2.94 14.15 5.17
N VAL A 103 2.86 15.28 4.47
CA VAL A 103 3.88 16.35 4.53
C VAL A 103 3.43 17.50 5.42
N ASP A 104 2.28 18.10 5.13
CA ASP A 104 1.76 19.26 5.86
C ASP A 104 1.24 18.89 7.25
N ARG A 105 1.02 17.59 7.48
CA ARG A 105 0.49 17.01 8.72
C ARG A 105 1.23 15.72 9.05
N THR A 106 1.32 15.42 10.35
CA THR A 106 1.85 14.13 10.79
C THR A 106 0.89 13.00 10.40
N PRO A 107 1.32 11.97 9.66
CA PRO A 107 0.48 10.87 9.16
C PRO A 107 0.11 9.88 10.28
N LEU A 108 -0.81 10.29 11.16
CA LEU A 108 -1.18 9.52 12.35
C LEU A 108 -2.33 8.53 12.14
N SER A 109 -3.17 8.72 11.12
CA SER A 109 -4.29 7.81 10.84
C SER A 109 -3.80 6.42 10.44
N GLU A 110 -4.60 5.39 10.69
CA GLU A 110 -4.25 4.01 10.34
C GLU A 110 -4.12 3.81 8.82
N ALA A 111 -4.91 4.53 8.01
CA ALA A 111 -4.76 4.52 6.56
C ALA A 111 -3.39 5.08 6.14
N CYS A 112 -2.97 6.24 6.68
CA CYS A 112 -1.65 6.79 6.40
C CYS A 112 -0.52 5.89 6.90
N ARG A 113 -0.63 5.35 8.12
CA ARG A 113 0.35 4.41 8.68
C ARG A 113 0.50 3.15 7.82
N GLY A 114 -0.59 2.62 7.28
CA GLY A 114 -0.58 1.49 6.36
C GLY A 114 0.27 1.77 5.11
N VAL A 115 0.16 2.97 4.53
CA VAL A 115 1.01 3.38 3.40
C VAL A 115 2.49 3.41 3.79
N LEU A 116 2.82 4.07 4.91
CA LEU A 116 4.22 4.17 5.37
C LEU A 116 4.82 2.80 5.71
N GLN A 117 4.04 1.92 6.34
CA GLN A 117 4.48 0.57 6.64
C GLN A 117 4.69 -0.24 5.35
N THR A 118 3.84 -0.06 4.34
CA THR A 118 4.01 -0.69 3.02
C THR A 118 5.31 -0.25 2.36
N LEU A 119 5.58 1.06 2.31
CA LEU A 119 6.83 1.61 1.77
C LEU A 119 8.06 1.06 2.51
N LYS A 120 8.02 1.06 3.85
CA LYS A 120 9.09 0.52 4.70
C LYS A 120 9.31 -0.98 4.46
N SER A 121 8.26 -1.79 4.37
CA SER A 121 8.34 -3.23 4.08
C SER A 121 8.93 -3.51 2.69
N LEU A 122 8.73 -2.60 1.73
CA LEU A 122 9.34 -2.68 0.39
C LEU A 122 10.81 -2.23 0.37
N GLY A 123 11.35 -1.71 1.48
CA GLY A 123 12.72 -1.21 1.60
C GLY A 123 12.89 0.24 1.16
N LEU A 124 11.80 1.00 1.02
CA LEU A 124 11.82 2.41 0.64
C LEU A 124 11.86 3.30 1.90
N ASP A 125 12.49 4.47 1.82
CA ASP A 125 12.46 5.45 2.91
C ASP A 125 11.08 6.12 2.96
N PRO A 126 10.27 5.94 4.02
CA PRO A 126 8.94 6.54 4.11
C PRO A 126 8.94 8.06 4.36
N ASN A 127 10.11 8.69 4.57
CA ASN A 127 10.23 10.11 4.92
C ASN A 127 10.37 11.04 3.71
N GLU A 128 10.20 10.54 2.49
CA GLU A 128 10.29 11.37 1.28
C GLU A 128 9.14 12.37 1.21
N LYS A 129 9.46 13.60 0.80
CA LYS A 129 8.48 14.68 0.62
C LYS A 129 7.70 14.61 -0.69
N SER A 130 8.07 13.70 -1.59
CA SER A 130 7.43 13.53 -2.90
C SER A 130 7.33 12.06 -3.29
N LEU A 131 6.33 11.74 -4.10
CA LEU A 131 6.11 10.37 -4.60
C LEU A 131 7.03 9.99 -5.76
N ALA A 132 7.84 10.92 -6.30
CA ALA A 132 8.61 10.71 -7.52
C ALA A 132 9.60 9.53 -7.42
N GLY A 133 10.28 9.37 -6.28
CA GLY A 133 11.20 8.25 -6.05
C GLY A 133 10.46 6.92 -6.01
N TYR A 134 9.32 6.87 -5.32
CA TYR A 134 8.50 5.66 -5.24
C TYR A 134 7.94 5.29 -6.61
N ARG A 135 7.41 6.24 -7.38
CA ARG A 135 6.91 6.00 -8.75
C ARG A 135 7.96 5.33 -9.63
N LYS A 136 9.22 5.77 -9.56
CA LYS A 136 10.34 5.13 -10.27
C LYS A 136 10.52 3.67 -9.84
N TYR A 137 10.55 3.41 -8.53
CA TYR A 137 10.66 2.05 -8.00
C TYR A 137 9.53 1.15 -8.52
N PHE A 138 8.27 1.61 -8.48
CA PHE A 138 7.13 0.82 -8.95
C PHE A 138 7.16 0.59 -10.48
N ALA A 139 7.58 1.59 -11.26
CA ALA A 139 7.73 1.47 -12.71
C ALA A 139 8.81 0.46 -13.14
N GLU A 140 9.77 0.14 -12.27
CA GLU A 140 10.80 -0.87 -12.52
C GLU A 140 10.33 -2.31 -12.25
N GLN A 141 9.16 -2.49 -11.63
CA GLN A 141 8.61 -3.82 -11.35
C GLN A 141 7.72 -4.30 -12.50
N THR A 142 7.56 -5.62 -12.64
CA THR A 142 6.46 -6.20 -13.42
C THR A 142 5.28 -6.51 -12.47
N PRO A 143 4.01 -6.48 -12.91
CA PRO A 143 2.87 -6.76 -12.03
C PRO A 143 2.97 -8.12 -11.34
N GLY A 144 3.33 -9.17 -12.07
CA GLY A 144 3.51 -10.51 -11.51
C GLY A 144 4.65 -10.57 -10.48
N GLY A 145 5.83 -10.04 -10.83
CA GLY A 145 6.98 -10.03 -9.91
C GLY A 145 6.73 -9.17 -8.67
N TYR A 146 5.98 -8.08 -8.81
CA TYR A 146 5.56 -7.28 -7.66
C TYR A 146 4.61 -8.07 -6.77
N ILE A 147 3.58 -8.72 -7.31
CA ILE A 147 2.64 -9.55 -6.53
C ILE A 147 3.35 -10.65 -5.76
N ASP A 148 4.25 -11.40 -6.41
CA ASP A 148 5.05 -12.44 -5.75
C ASP A 148 5.83 -11.86 -4.56
N LYS A 149 6.42 -10.67 -4.74
CA LYS A 149 7.13 -9.96 -3.68
C LYS A 149 6.21 -9.56 -2.53
N VAL A 150 5.04 -8.97 -2.79
CA VAL A 150 4.14 -8.53 -1.70
C VAL A 150 3.51 -9.72 -0.97
N MET A 151 3.13 -10.80 -1.68
CA MET A 151 2.61 -12.01 -1.05
C MET A 151 3.66 -12.65 -0.13
N ALA A 152 4.92 -12.71 -0.57
CA ALA A 152 6.02 -13.21 0.26
C ALA A 152 6.28 -12.31 1.48
N LEU A 153 6.30 -10.98 1.31
CA LEU A 153 6.50 -10.03 2.42
C LEU A 153 5.35 -10.06 3.43
N ALA A 154 4.11 -10.26 2.96
CA ALA A 154 2.92 -10.34 3.80
C ALA A 154 2.66 -11.75 4.37
N ASN A 155 3.42 -12.76 3.93
CA ASN A 155 3.23 -14.18 4.26
C ASN A 155 1.82 -14.71 3.91
N VAL A 156 1.29 -14.31 2.76
CA VAL A 156 -0.03 -14.72 2.25
C VAL A 156 0.12 -15.89 1.26
N SER A 157 -0.76 -16.90 1.34
CA SER A 157 -0.77 -18.12 0.49
C SER A 157 -2.10 -18.36 -0.21
#